data_AF-A0A1G5FYL5-F1
#
_entry.id   AF-A0A1G5FYL5-F1
#
_cell.length_a   1.000
_cell.length_b   1.000
_cell.length_c   1.000
_cell.angle_alpha   90.00
_cell.angle_beta   90.00
_cell.angle_gamma   90.00
#
_symmetry.space_group_name_H-M   'P 1'
#
loop_
_entity.id
_entity.type
_entity.pdbx_description
1 polymer ?
#
loop_
_entity_poly.entity_id
_entity_poly.type
_entity_poly.pdbx_seq_one_letter_code
_entity_poly.pdbx_strand_id
1 'polypeptide(L)'
;MKFENDNNVNEGSVEDVVERYRPELKKLTPYLKWLKSHASVDVAQAYSNSELKSMSFPIYDSNLLAFVKAAQSTNLLDRNYVYVYSRNRLRSYKDELLFIERAGITEIDELSGILSKYILSGMTKGTVWAEGVNNGVLYSVVNKMNELVEFWGQGSGASIN
;
A
#
# COMPACT_ATOMS: atom_id res chain seq x y z
N MET A 1 25.98 -9.55 40.42
CA MET A 1 25.43 -8.48 39.56
C MET A 1 24.80 -9.20 38.37
N LYS A 2 23.46 -9.28 38.34
CA LYS A 2 22.74 -9.91 37.22
C LYS A 2 22.78 -8.90 36.07
N PHE A 3 23.44 -9.26 34.97
CA PHE A 3 23.28 -8.51 33.74
C PHE A 3 21.83 -8.72 33.30
N GLU A 4 21.07 -7.63 33.38
CA GLU A 4 19.74 -7.58 32.77
C GLU A 4 19.91 -7.87 31.29
N ASN A 5 19.06 -8.77 30.82
CA ASN A 5 19.02 -9.23 29.45
C ASN A 5 18.53 -8.06 28.61
N ASP A 6 19.43 -7.40 27.87
CA ASP A 6 19.07 -6.43 26.83
C ASP A 6 18.26 -7.18 25.75
N ASN A 7 16.96 -7.28 25.95
CA ASN A 7 15.97 -7.70 24.96
C ASN A 7 15.83 -6.60 23.88
N ASN A 8 16.91 -6.31 23.17
CA ASN A 8 16.94 -5.37 22.06
C ASN A 8 17.63 -6.02 20.86
N VAL A 9 16.98 -7.01 20.23
CA VAL A 9 17.61 -7.71 19.09
C VAL A 9 16.72 -7.88 17.86
N ASN A 10 15.52 -7.30 17.81
CA ASN A 10 14.64 -7.54 16.66
C ASN A 10 13.96 -6.33 16.04
N GLU A 11 14.24 -5.11 16.49
CA GLU A 11 13.66 -3.90 15.90
C GLU A 11 14.11 -3.77 14.42
N GLY A 12 13.24 -4.18 13.49
CA GLY A 12 13.53 -4.28 12.05
C GLY A 12 13.69 -5.69 11.48
N SER A 13 13.39 -6.75 12.25
CA SER A 13 13.31 -8.12 11.74
C SER A 13 12.12 -8.29 10.79
N VAL A 14 12.16 -9.32 9.95
CA VAL A 14 11.03 -9.65 9.06
C VAL A 14 9.78 -10.03 9.87
N GLU A 15 9.97 -10.75 10.97
CA GLU A 15 8.90 -11.11 11.91
C GLU A 15 8.22 -9.86 12.50
N ASP A 16 9.00 -8.89 12.97
CA ASP A 16 8.50 -7.63 13.53
C ASP A 16 7.71 -6.83 12.48
N VAL A 17 8.20 -6.81 11.24
CA VAL A 17 7.49 -6.21 10.11
C VAL A 17 6.15 -6.91 9.88
N VAL A 18 6.14 -8.24 9.79
CA VAL A 18 4.91 -9.02 9.58
C VAL A 18 3.91 -8.77 10.71
N GLU A 19 4.36 -8.81 11.96
CA GLU A 19 3.50 -8.61 13.14
C GLU A 19 2.88 -7.21 13.17
N ARG A 20 3.66 -6.18 12.81
CA ARG A 20 3.20 -4.79 12.74
C ARG A 20 2.20 -4.57 11.61
N TYR A 21 2.49 -5.08 10.43
CA TYR A 21 1.75 -4.73 9.21
C TYR A 21 0.52 -5.60 8.95
N ARG A 22 0.55 -6.88 9.33
CA ARG A 22 -0.56 -7.82 9.11
C ARG A 22 -1.91 -7.35 9.68
N PRO A 23 -2.03 -6.92 10.96
CA PRO A 23 -3.32 -6.49 11.50
C PRO A 23 -3.86 -5.23 10.82
N GLU A 24 -2.97 -4.35 10.36
CA GLU A 24 -3.35 -3.13 9.64
C GLU A 24 -3.85 -3.46 8.23
N LEU A 25 -3.14 -4.33 7.50
CA LEU A 25 -3.53 -4.75 6.16
C LEU A 25 -4.85 -5.54 6.17
N LYS A 26 -5.13 -6.32 7.21
CA LYS A 26 -6.43 -7.00 7.39
C LYS A 26 -7.63 -6.05 7.39
N LYS A 27 -7.44 -4.78 7.76
CA LYS A 27 -8.50 -3.75 7.67
C LYS A 27 -8.74 -3.30 6.22
N LEU A 28 -7.75 -3.45 5.34
CA LEU A 28 -7.77 -2.97 3.95
C LEU A 28 -8.06 -4.08 2.93
N THR A 29 -7.69 -5.33 3.21
CA THR A 29 -7.90 -6.45 2.28
C THR A 29 -9.35 -6.67 1.81
N PRO A 30 -10.40 -6.38 2.61
CA PRO A 30 -11.78 -6.52 2.12
C PRO A 30 -12.10 -5.64 0.91
N TYR A 31 -11.37 -4.54 0.72
CA TYR A 31 -11.58 -3.60 -0.38
C TYR A 31 -10.79 -3.96 -1.65
N LEU A 32 -9.87 -4.93 -1.60
CA LEU A 32 -9.01 -5.28 -2.75
C LEU A 32 -9.80 -5.67 -3.99
N LYS A 33 -10.87 -6.46 -3.83
CA LYS A 33 -11.73 -6.87 -4.95
C LYS A 33 -12.35 -5.66 -5.64
N TRP A 34 -12.86 -4.71 -4.85
CA TRP A 34 -13.48 -3.50 -5.36
C TRP A 34 -12.46 -2.55 -6.00
N LEU A 35 -11.29 -2.36 -5.36
CA LEU A 35 -10.19 -1.56 -5.89
C LEU A 35 -9.72 -2.10 -7.25
N LYS A 36 -9.58 -3.44 -7.37
CA LYS A 36 -9.19 -4.09 -8.62
C LYS A 36 -10.20 -3.88 -9.74
N SER A 37 -11.50 -4.01 -9.46
CA SER A 37 -12.54 -3.89 -10.48
C SER A 37 -12.75 -2.46 -10.99
N HIS A 38 -12.24 -1.47 -10.25
CA HIS A 38 -12.37 -0.04 -10.58
C HIS A 38 -11.03 0.61 -11.01
N ALA A 39 -9.94 -0.15 -11.02
CA ALA A 39 -8.71 0.27 -11.66
C ALA A 39 -8.90 0.27 -13.18
N SER A 40 -8.55 1.38 -13.83
CA SER A 40 -8.66 1.57 -15.28
C SER A 40 -7.60 0.83 -16.10
N VAL A 41 -6.77 -0.01 -15.47
CA VAL A 41 -5.62 -0.64 -16.12
C VAL A 41 -5.65 -2.15 -15.92
N ASP A 42 -5.93 -2.82 -17.04
CA ASP A 42 -5.43 -4.15 -17.35
C ASP A 42 -3.90 -4.08 -17.30
N VAL A 43 -3.30 -4.52 -16.19
CA VAL A 43 -1.86 -4.35 -15.85
C VAL A 43 -0.91 -4.99 -16.90
N ALA A 44 -1.44 -5.71 -17.89
CA ALA A 44 -0.70 -6.33 -18.98
C ALA A 44 -0.56 -5.48 -20.27
N GLN A 45 -1.29 -4.37 -20.44
CA GLN A 45 -1.41 -3.66 -21.72
C GLN A 45 -0.79 -2.25 -21.75
N ALA A 46 0.11 -1.92 -20.82
CA ALA A 46 0.70 -0.58 -20.67
C ALA A 46 1.61 -0.08 -21.81
N TYR A 47 1.62 -0.76 -22.97
CA TYR A 47 2.32 -0.35 -24.20
C TYR A 47 1.40 -0.07 -25.41
N SER A 48 0.08 -0.20 -25.27
CA SER A 48 -0.85 0.14 -26.34
C SER A 48 -1.35 1.58 -26.17
N ASN A 49 -1.06 2.44 -27.15
CA ASN A 49 -1.61 3.79 -27.31
C ASN A 49 -3.13 3.73 -27.54
N SER A 50 -3.92 3.44 -26.51
CA SER A 50 -5.37 3.63 -26.55
C SER A 50 -5.75 4.72 -25.56
N GLU A 51 -6.32 5.79 -26.10
CA GLU A 51 -6.90 6.90 -25.35
C GLU A 51 -7.72 6.39 -24.16
N LEU A 52 -7.19 6.64 -22.95
CA LEU A 52 -7.86 6.31 -21.72
C LEU A 52 -9.19 7.06 -21.69
N LYS A 53 -10.30 6.35 -21.91
CA LYS A 53 -11.64 6.90 -21.71
C LYS A 53 -11.69 7.44 -20.29
N SER A 54 -11.78 8.77 -20.18
CA SER A 54 -12.08 9.49 -18.96
C SER A 54 -13.48 9.07 -18.48
N MET A 55 -13.56 7.94 -17.78
CA MET A 55 -14.76 7.62 -17.03
C MET A 55 -14.71 8.47 -15.76
N SER A 56 -15.70 9.35 -15.65
CA SER A 56 -15.98 10.15 -14.46
C SER A 56 -16.20 9.20 -13.28
N PHE A 57 -15.13 8.90 -12.53
CA PHE A 57 -15.23 8.14 -11.30
C PHE A 57 -15.96 9.03 -10.27
N PRO A 58 -17.11 8.59 -9.71
CA PRO A 58 -17.81 9.38 -8.72
C PRO A 58 -16.93 9.50 -7.47
N ILE A 59 -16.50 10.72 -7.16
CA ILE A 59 -15.65 11.05 -6.00
C ILE A 59 -16.25 10.53 -4.67
N TYR A 60 -17.57 10.28 -4.65
CA TYR A 60 -18.36 9.88 -3.49
C TYR A 60 -18.88 8.43 -3.54
N ASP A 61 -18.16 7.51 -4.20
CA ASP A 61 -18.48 6.08 -4.07
C ASP A 61 -18.39 5.64 -2.60
N SER A 62 -19.42 4.94 -2.11
CA SER A 62 -19.49 4.52 -0.71
C SER A 62 -18.36 3.57 -0.30
N ASN A 63 -17.89 2.71 -1.22
CA ASN A 63 -16.77 1.81 -0.97
C ASN A 63 -15.44 2.58 -0.97
N LEU A 64 -15.29 3.61 -1.81
CA LEU A 64 -14.12 4.50 -1.76
C LEU A 64 -14.00 5.17 -0.39
N LEU A 65 -15.09 5.77 0.09
CA LEU A 65 -15.10 6.44 1.39
C LEU A 65 -14.88 5.46 2.54
N ALA A 66 -15.45 4.25 2.46
CA ALA A 66 -15.22 3.20 3.45
C ALA A 66 -13.75 2.73 3.47
N PHE A 67 -13.14 2.55 2.30
CA PHE A 67 -11.71 2.23 2.16
C PHE A 67 -10.83 3.33 2.76
N VAL A 68 -11.11 4.59 2.42
CA VAL A 68 -10.37 5.76 2.94
C VAL A 68 -10.49 5.83 4.46
N LYS A 69 -11.69 5.62 5.01
CA LYS A 69 -11.90 5.58 6.47
C LYS A 69 -11.15 4.41 7.12
N ALA A 70 -11.15 3.24 6.50
CA ALA A 70 -10.39 2.09 6.97
C ALA A 70 -8.88 2.40 6.99
N ALA A 71 -8.32 2.97 5.92
CA ALA A 71 -6.93 3.40 5.85
C ALA A 71 -6.58 4.43 6.94
N GLN A 72 -7.45 5.41 7.20
CA GLN A 72 -7.25 6.39 8.28
C GLN A 72 -7.25 5.78 9.69
N SER A 73 -7.90 4.63 9.87
CA SER A 73 -7.88 3.89 11.15
C SER A 73 -6.67 2.97 11.31
N THR A 74 -5.75 2.97 10.35
CA THR A 74 -4.52 2.19 10.41
C THR A 74 -3.34 3.04 10.84
N ASN A 75 -2.29 2.38 11.31
CA ASN A 75 -0.99 3.01 11.57
C ASN A 75 -0.08 3.03 10.31
N LEU A 76 -0.63 2.83 9.11
CA LEU A 76 0.14 2.80 7.85
C LEU A 76 0.41 4.20 7.28
N LEU A 77 -0.26 5.24 7.81
CA LEU A 77 -0.20 6.57 7.21
C LEU A 77 0.89 7.43 7.86
N ASP A 78 1.86 7.86 7.07
CA ASP A 78 2.93 8.77 7.47
C ASP A 78 2.86 10.09 6.67
N ARG A 79 2.87 11.22 7.37
CA ARG A 79 2.91 12.57 6.78
C ARG A 79 4.22 12.87 6.06
N ASN A 80 5.29 12.14 6.39
CA ASN A 80 6.61 12.26 5.77
C ASN A 80 6.72 11.52 4.43
N TYR A 81 5.61 11.05 3.85
CA TYR A 81 5.58 10.36 2.55
C TYR A 81 6.29 11.13 1.41
N VAL A 82 6.38 12.47 1.49
CA VAL A 82 7.11 13.30 0.52
C VAL A 82 8.57 12.86 0.39
N TYR A 83 9.19 12.39 1.49
CA TYR A 83 10.56 11.88 1.46
C TYR A 83 10.67 10.57 0.67
N VAL A 84 9.69 9.67 0.77
CA VAL A 84 9.62 8.45 -0.05
C VAL A 84 9.60 8.80 -1.54
N TYR A 85 8.83 9.82 -1.93
CA TYR A 85 8.75 10.26 -3.32
C TYR A 85 10.07 10.88 -3.81
N SER A 86 10.68 11.75 -3.00
CA SER A 86 11.94 12.41 -3.37
C SER A 86 13.10 11.41 -3.48
N ARG A 87 13.25 10.50 -2.51
CA ARG A 87 14.33 9.50 -2.45
C ARG A 87 14.24 8.49 -3.58
N ASN A 88 13.02 7.99 -3.87
CA ASN A 88 12.79 6.98 -4.90
C ASN A 88 12.49 7.59 -6.28
N ARG A 89 12.55 8.93 -6.41
CA ARG A 89 12.31 9.67 -7.65
C ARG A 89 10.94 9.37 -8.28
N LEU A 90 9.92 9.16 -7.45
CA LEU A 90 8.56 8.90 -7.89
C LEU A 90 7.92 10.20 -8.37
N ARG A 91 7.68 10.34 -9.68
CA ARG A 91 7.13 11.57 -10.29
C ARG A 91 5.76 11.37 -10.92
N SER A 92 5.41 10.13 -11.22
CA SER A 92 4.16 9.75 -11.87
C SER A 92 3.59 8.46 -11.28
N TYR A 93 2.30 8.21 -11.52
CA TYR A 93 1.66 6.94 -11.14
C TYR A 93 2.35 5.73 -11.78
N LYS A 94 2.99 5.88 -12.95
CA LYS A 94 3.75 4.81 -13.60
C LYS A 94 5.00 4.45 -12.81
N ASP A 95 5.70 5.46 -12.28
CA ASP A 95 6.87 5.25 -11.42
C ASP A 95 6.45 4.56 -10.11
N GLU A 96 5.31 4.97 -9.53
CA GLU A 96 4.74 4.35 -8.34
C GLU A 96 4.42 2.86 -8.58
N LEU A 97 3.74 2.53 -9.68
CA LEU A 97 3.43 1.15 -10.04
C LEU A 97 4.68 0.30 -10.25
N LEU A 98 5.69 0.83 -10.95
CA LEU A 98 6.95 0.13 -11.18
C LEU A 98 7.72 -0.11 -9.86
N PHE A 99 7.68 0.87 -8.95
CA PHE A 99 8.26 0.72 -7.61
C PHE A 99 7.53 -0.37 -6.82
N ILE A 100 6.18 -0.34 -6.80
CA ILE A 100 5.35 -1.32 -6.10
C ILE A 100 5.62 -2.74 -6.61
N GLU A 101 5.69 -2.93 -7.93
CA GLU A 101 5.96 -4.24 -8.54
C GLU A 101 7.27 -4.85 -8.01
N ARG A 102 8.32 -4.03 -7.93
CA ARG A 102 9.68 -4.43 -7.57
C ARG A 102 9.96 -4.47 -6.08
N ALA A 103 9.10 -3.88 -5.25
CA ALA A 103 9.30 -3.80 -3.81
C ALA A 103 9.36 -5.19 -3.15
N GLY A 104 10.28 -5.35 -2.19
CA GLY A 104 10.36 -6.46 -1.25
C GLY A 104 9.81 -6.08 0.12
N ILE A 105 9.99 -6.97 1.08
CA ILE A 105 9.54 -6.76 2.48
C ILE A 105 10.29 -5.60 3.15
N THR A 106 11.53 -5.33 2.72
CA THR A 106 12.36 -4.23 3.20
C THR A 106 11.85 -2.85 2.81
N GLU A 107 11.06 -2.76 1.72
CA GLU A 107 10.49 -1.49 1.25
C GLU A 107 9.03 -1.30 1.69
N ILE A 108 8.55 -2.04 2.69
CA ILE A 108 7.15 -1.96 3.12
C ILE A 108 6.78 -0.59 3.70
N ASP A 109 7.73 0.11 4.33
CA ASP A 109 7.56 1.48 4.81
C ASP A 109 7.43 2.45 3.62
N GLU A 110 8.17 2.26 2.54
CA GLU A 110 8.03 3.02 1.30
C GLU A 110 6.67 2.75 0.63
N LEU A 111 6.20 1.50 0.62
CA LEU A 111 4.85 1.18 0.14
C LEU A 111 3.78 1.91 0.97
N SER A 112 3.91 1.95 2.30
CA SER A 112 3.07 2.76 3.18
C SER A 112 3.14 4.25 2.83
N GLY A 113 4.30 4.76 2.45
CA GLY A 113 4.46 6.13 1.94
C GLY A 113 3.66 6.39 0.67
N ILE A 114 3.64 5.45 -0.28
CA ILE A 114 2.82 5.57 -1.48
C ILE A 114 1.33 5.62 -1.12
N LEU A 115 0.86 4.73 -0.24
CA LEU A 115 -0.52 4.75 0.26
C LEU A 115 -0.84 6.10 0.94
N SER A 116 0.06 6.59 1.78
CA SER A 116 -0.06 7.85 2.51
C SER A 116 -0.28 9.04 1.59
N LYS A 117 0.45 9.13 0.48
CA LYS A 117 0.28 10.20 -0.51
C LYS A 117 -1.16 10.32 -0.98
N TYR A 118 -1.79 9.20 -1.34
CA TYR A 118 -3.16 9.21 -1.84
C TYR A 118 -4.19 9.49 -0.74
N ILE A 119 -4.06 8.83 0.41
CA ILE A 119 -5.03 8.98 1.50
C ILE A 119 -4.99 10.40 2.05
N LEU A 120 -3.79 10.91 2.38
CA LEU A 120 -3.61 12.22 3.02
C LEU A 120 -3.85 13.39 2.05
N SER A 121 -3.34 13.33 0.82
CA SER A 121 -3.60 14.41 -0.15
C SER A 121 -5.08 14.47 -0.55
N GLY A 122 -5.75 13.32 -0.59
CA GLY A 122 -7.17 13.27 -0.88
C GLY A 122 -8.07 13.87 0.21
N MET A 123 -7.57 13.98 1.46
CA MET A 123 -8.27 14.74 2.52
C MET A 123 -8.45 16.21 2.15
N THR A 124 -7.51 16.78 1.39
CA THR A 124 -7.58 18.17 0.91
C THR A 124 -8.21 18.25 -0.49
N LYS A 125 -7.91 17.26 -1.36
CA LYS A 125 -8.40 17.21 -2.74
C LYS A 125 -8.97 15.83 -3.05
N GLY A 126 -10.26 15.62 -2.79
CA GLY A 126 -10.93 14.32 -2.92
C GLY A 126 -10.76 13.63 -4.29
N THR A 127 -10.46 14.37 -5.37
CA THR A 127 -10.14 13.77 -6.68
C THR A 127 -8.93 12.85 -6.63
N VAL A 128 -7.99 13.08 -5.72
CA VAL A 128 -6.77 12.25 -5.58
C VAL A 128 -7.12 10.81 -5.21
N TRP A 129 -8.16 10.60 -4.40
CA TRP A 129 -8.61 9.24 -4.09
C TRP A 129 -9.09 8.51 -5.35
N ALA A 130 -9.92 9.18 -6.16
CA ALA A 130 -10.40 8.64 -7.43
C ALA A 130 -9.25 8.41 -8.43
N GLU A 131 -8.28 9.32 -8.51
CA GLU A 131 -7.06 9.17 -9.32
C GLU A 131 -6.27 7.91 -8.90
N GLY A 132 -6.11 7.68 -7.59
CA GLY A 132 -5.40 6.51 -7.06
C GLY A 132 -6.11 5.18 -7.33
N VAL A 133 -7.45 5.17 -7.36
CA VAL A 133 -8.24 4.00 -7.78
C VAL A 133 -8.10 3.81 -9.28
N ASN A 134 -8.41 4.84 -10.08
CA ASN A 134 -8.41 4.77 -11.54
C ASN A 134 -7.06 4.35 -12.11
N ASN A 135 -5.96 4.88 -11.59
CA ASN A 135 -4.62 4.51 -12.07
C ASN A 135 -4.13 3.17 -11.50
N GLY A 136 -4.91 2.52 -10.62
CA GLY A 136 -4.60 1.22 -10.02
C GLY A 136 -3.61 1.26 -8.86
N VAL A 137 -3.08 2.42 -8.48
CA VAL A 137 -2.04 2.54 -7.46
C VAL A 137 -2.52 2.06 -6.09
N LEU A 138 -3.74 2.44 -5.70
CA LEU A 138 -4.31 2.03 -4.41
C LEU A 138 -4.55 0.52 -4.33
N TYR A 139 -4.94 -0.12 -5.43
CA TYR A 139 -5.02 -1.59 -5.51
C TYR A 139 -3.62 -2.21 -5.37
N SER A 140 -2.69 -1.79 -6.23
CA SER A 140 -1.36 -2.39 -6.32
C SER A 140 -0.59 -2.29 -5.01
N VAL A 141 -0.62 -1.14 -4.34
CA VAL A 141 0.13 -0.94 -3.09
C VAL A 141 -0.40 -1.83 -1.97
N VAL A 142 -1.72 -1.88 -1.77
CA VAL A 142 -2.34 -2.71 -0.72
C VAL A 142 -2.15 -4.19 -1.04
N ASN A 143 -2.32 -4.58 -2.30
CA ASN A 143 -2.14 -5.97 -2.72
C ASN A 143 -0.69 -6.43 -2.51
N LYS A 144 0.29 -5.61 -2.91
CA LYS A 144 1.71 -5.93 -2.74
C LYS A 144 2.11 -6.04 -1.27
N MET A 145 1.69 -5.09 -0.43
CA MET A 145 1.97 -5.15 1.00
C MET A 145 1.36 -6.42 1.63
N ASN A 146 0.14 -6.78 1.26
CA ASN A 146 -0.50 -8.00 1.73
C ASN A 146 0.21 -9.27 1.25
N GLU A 147 0.61 -9.32 -0.02
CA GLU A 147 1.38 -10.43 -0.58
C GLU A 147 2.69 -10.64 0.17
N LEU A 148 3.44 -9.57 0.40
CA LEU A 148 4.71 -9.62 1.15
C LEU A 148 4.49 -10.13 2.58
N VAL A 149 3.53 -9.56 3.30
CA VAL A 149 3.26 -9.93 4.69
C VAL A 149 2.75 -11.36 4.82
N GLU A 150 1.91 -11.83 3.90
CA GLU A 150 1.43 -13.21 3.92
C GLU A 150 2.53 -14.20 3.50
N PHE A 151 3.36 -13.87 2.51
CA PHE A 151 4.49 -14.71 2.09
C PHE A 151 5.49 -14.92 3.23
N TRP A 152 5.96 -13.83 3.85
CA TRP A 152 6.93 -13.91 4.94
C TRP A 152 6.30 -14.44 6.24
N GLY A 153 5.02 -14.14 6.44
CA GLY A 153 4.27 -14.59 7.59
C GLY A 153 3.87 -16.06 7.59
N GLN A 154 3.95 -16.76 6.45
CA GLN A 154 3.83 -18.23 6.39
C GLN A 154 5.14 -18.93 6.75
N GLY A 155 6.29 -18.30 6.47
CA GLY A 155 7.62 -18.82 6.80
C GLY A 155 7.89 -18.90 8.31
N SER A 156 7.41 -17.93 9.08
CA SER A 156 7.55 -17.91 10.56
C SER A 156 6.67 -18.95 11.28
N GLY A 157 5.78 -19.63 10.56
CA GLY A 157 4.90 -20.69 11.09
C GLY A 157 5.32 -22.12 10.75
N ALA A 158 6.35 -22.32 9.92
CA ALA A 158 6.77 -23.64 9.42
C ALA A 158 7.84 -24.33 10.30
N SER A 159 7.86 -24.05 11.60
CA SER A 159 8.66 -24.79 12.59
C SER A 159 7.78 -25.33 13.70
N ILE A 160 6.74 -26.08 13.35
CA ILE A 160 6.07 -26.99 14.28
C ILE A 160 5.51 -28.20 13.51
N ASN A 161 6.35 -29.23 13.35
CA ASN A 161 6.10 -30.66 13.58
C ASN A 161 7.18 -31.51 12.93
#